data_AF-A0A8B8DQA9-F1
#
_entry.id   AF-A0A8B8DQA9-F1
#
_cell.length_a   1.000
_cell.length_b   1.000
_cell.length_c   1.000
_cell.angle_alpha   90.00
_cell.angle_beta   90.00
_cell.angle_gamma   90.00
#
_symmetry.space_group_name_H-M   'P 1'
#
loop_
_entity.id
_entity.type
_entity.pdbx_description
1 polymer ?
#
loop_
_entity_poly.entity_id
_entity_poly.type
_entity_poly.pdbx_seq_one_letter_code
_entity_poly.pdbx_strand_id
1 'polypeptide(L)'
;MRVPLRTKLFEIFSFVHRHHRMNSGYGSDLVTALRDVVNETNWFCAGSVAKLKKYTCNRFYADDGDDIVLIYSKKKDQFFALGAVCSHEGGPLEQGDIEDLDGREKIVCPWHCYDFDLETGESSYGLKQDVYEVCVKDDQLYIYTGSELSTKPFKTPIVPKTSDRTKPKEVTPVKEEDEDTKTLTYWATKVLYTACPQQKVELTLKVGEMWRKGELTVGCHSPPDQPAREKDLTVVKPGREKKRGKGVSLSSRISNLHSMANIEQWAIDLSWDVIARFSTTTPEGSDEALPCGFYDDFVQVACEEAKHYKLLSDRLQDLGSYFGALPVHNALWTSATRTQDSLLARLAVVHMVHEARGLDVQPKSLEKFVQNNDPDSAAILEIIFREEITHVAAGLRWFTWMCSHSNPPLDCIPTFHKLVQEHYGPHLKPPFNKESRAQAGMTEEWYLPLVKPAS
;
A
#
# COMPACT_ATOMS: atom_id res chain seq x y z
N MET A 1 -23.66 29.61 -12.69
CA MET A 1 -22.92 30.40 -13.68
C MET A 1 -21.89 31.22 -12.94
N ARG A 2 -20.59 30.88 -13.04
CA ARG A 2 -19.51 31.74 -12.50
C ARG A 2 -19.36 32.95 -13.43
N VAL A 3 -19.30 34.17 -12.88
CA VAL A 3 -18.75 35.33 -13.60
C VAL A 3 -17.25 35.08 -13.76
N PRO A 4 -16.64 35.23 -14.95
CA PRO A 4 -15.23 34.91 -15.17
C PRO A 4 -14.30 35.73 -14.24
N LEU A 5 -13.31 35.08 -13.61
CA LEU A 5 -12.32 35.71 -12.71
C LEU A 5 -11.64 36.94 -13.33
N ARG A 6 -11.47 36.95 -14.65
CA ARG A 6 -10.92 38.08 -15.40
C ARG A 6 -11.74 39.36 -15.24
N THR A 7 -13.06 39.26 -15.13
CA THR A 7 -13.95 40.42 -15.05
C THR A 7 -13.88 41.07 -13.67
N LYS A 8 -13.80 40.28 -12.59
CA LYS A 8 -13.65 40.79 -11.21
C LYS A 8 -12.26 41.37 -10.93
N LEU A 9 -11.19 40.77 -11.45
CA LEU A 9 -9.84 41.32 -11.35
C LEU A 9 -9.73 42.70 -12.03
N PHE A 10 -10.44 42.90 -13.15
CA PHE A 10 -10.47 44.19 -13.85
C PHE A 10 -11.22 45.27 -13.06
N GLU A 11 -12.31 44.92 -12.36
CA GLU A 11 -13.04 45.84 -11.48
C GLU A 11 -12.22 46.23 -10.25
N ILE A 12 -11.47 45.30 -9.65
CA ILE A 12 -10.56 45.57 -8.52
C ILE A 12 -9.42 46.48 -8.95
N PHE A 13 -8.77 46.20 -10.09
CA PHE A 13 -7.75 47.11 -10.63
C PHE A 13 -8.33 48.50 -10.91
N SER A 14 -9.56 48.58 -11.43
CA SER A 14 -10.24 49.85 -11.73
C SER A 14 -10.73 50.61 -10.47
N PHE A 15 -10.95 49.91 -9.35
CA PHE A 15 -11.29 50.47 -8.04
C PHE A 15 -10.03 50.98 -7.32
N VAL A 16 -8.96 50.18 -7.33
CA VAL A 16 -7.65 50.52 -6.74
C VAL A 16 -6.99 51.69 -7.47
N HIS A 17 -7.17 51.81 -8.79
CA HIS A 17 -6.64 52.96 -9.55
C HIS A 17 -7.44 54.26 -9.33
N ARG A 18 -8.73 54.17 -8.98
CA ARG A 18 -9.61 55.35 -8.76
C ARG A 18 -9.44 56.01 -7.39
N HIS A 19 -8.87 55.32 -6.40
CA HIS A 19 -8.71 55.84 -5.04
C HIS A 19 -7.25 56.20 -4.67
N HIS A 20 -6.44 56.65 -5.63
CA HIS A 20 -5.14 57.25 -5.34
C HIS A 20 -5.28 58.71 -4.90
N ARG A 21 -5.42 58.92 -3.59
CA ARG A 21 -4.79 60.03 -2.86
C ARG A 21 -4.78 59.73 -1.36
N MET A 22 -3.57 59.54 -0.84
CA MET A 22 -3.14 59.54 0.57
C MET A 22 -3.19 58.20 1.34
N ASN A 23 -2.05 57.95 2.00
CA ASN A 23 -1.74 57.06 3.12
C ASN A 23 -1.18 55.64 2.89
N SER A 24 -0.22 55.33 3.77
CA SER A 24 0.81 54.29 3.78
C SER A 24 0.33 52.90 4.20
N GLY A 25 -0.88 52.49 3.80
CA GLY A 25 -1.49 51.18 4.10
C GLY A 25 -1.46 50.17 2.94
N TYR A 26 -0.70 50.44 1.88
CA TYR A 26 -0.81 49.75 0.58
C TYR A 26 -0.62 48.23 0.64
N GLY A 27 0.14 47.71 1.61
CA GLY A 27 0.39 46.27 1.77
C GLY A 27 -0.71 45.53 2.51
N SER A 28 -1.25 46.08 3.61
CA SER A 28 -2.24 45.39 4.44
C SER A 28 -3.60 45.33 3.78
N ASP A 29 -4.02 46.41 3.13
CA ASP A 29 -5.37 46.51 2.57
C ASP A 29 -5.51 45.70 1.29
N LEU A 30 -4.43 45.60 0.51
CA LEU A 30 -4.37 44.79 -0.71
C LEU A 30 -4.28 43.29 -0.38
N VAL A 31 -3.54 42.93 0.67
CA VAL A 31 -3.50 41.56 1.21
C VAL A 31 -4.83 41.15 1.85
N THR A 32 -5.50 42.08 2.53
CA THR A 32 -6.82 41.83 3.12
C THR A 32 -7.88 41.70 2.04
N ALA A 33 -7.93 42.60 1.05
CA ALA A 33 -8.84 42.49 -0.08
C ALA A 33 -8.56 41.25 -0.96
N LEU A 34 -7.30 40.86 -1.15
CA LEU A 34 -6.94 39.60 -1.81
C LEU A 34 -7.34 38.39 -0.98
N ARG A 35 -7.16 38.43 0.35
CA ARG A 35 -7.66 37.40 1.26
C ARG A 35 -9.17 37.28 1.18
N ASP A 36 -9.92 38.38 1.18
CA ASP A 36 -11.38 38.36 1.11
C ASP A 36 -11.87 37.82 -0.25
N VAL A 37 -11.19 38.17 -1.35
CA VAL A 37 -11.51 37.64 -2.69
C VAL A 37 -11.13 36.16 -2.84
N VAL A 38 -10.00 35.72 -2.27
CA VAL A 38 -9.60 34.30 -2.22
C VAL A 38 -10.54 33.50 -1.31
N ASN A 39 -10.88 34.07 -0.14
CA ASN A 39 -11.82 33.48 0.81
C ASN A 39 -13.22 33.35 0.19
N GLU A 40 -13.70 34.33 -0.58
CA GLU A 40 -14.98 34.23 -1.29
C GLU A 40 -14.97 33.26 -2.49
N THR A 41 -13.80 32.98 -3.08
CA THR A 41 -13.70 32.12 -4.28
C THR A 41 -13.46 30.64 -3.97
N ASN A 42 -13.07 30.32 -2.73
CA ASN A 42 -12.79 28.96 -2.25
C ASN A 42 -13.98 28.28 -1.55
N TRP A 43 -15.18 28.88 -1.55
CA TRP A 43 -16.39 28.21 -1.08
C TRP A 43 -17.06 27.45 -2.23
N PHE A 44 -17.00 26.11 -2.18
CA PHE A 44 -17.70 25.24 -3.10
C PHE A 44 -19.13 24.96 -2.61
N CYS A 45 -20.14 25.27 -3.43
CA CYS A 45 -21.53 24.93 -3.14
C CYS A 45 -21.79 23.43 -3.34
N ALA A 46 -21.88 22.68 -2.24
CA ALA A 46 -22.14 21.24 -2.21
C ALA A 46 -23.59 20.89 -2.62
N GLY A 47 -24.52 21.83 -2.44
CA GLY A 47 -25.93 21.71 -2.81
C GLY A 47 -26.88 21.98 -1.64
N SER A 48 -28.16 21.69 -1.84
CA SER A 48 -29.18 22.02 -0.84
C SER A 48 -29.07 21.14 0.41
N VAL A 49 -29.28 21.75 1.57
CA VAL A 49 -29.24 21.07 2.87
C VAL A 49 -30.22 19.89 2.89
N ALA A 50 -31.44 20.10 2.40
CA ALA A 50 -32.47 19.05 2.35
C ALA A 50 -32.06 17.82 1.52
N LYS A 51 -31.24 17.99 0.48
CA LYS A 51 -30.73 16.87 -0.33
C LYS A 51 -29.59 16.16 0.38
N LEU A 52 -28.67 16.90 0.98
CA LEU A 52 -27.48 16.36 1.63
C LEU A 52 -27.82 15.61 2.93
N LYS A 53 -28.82 16.07 3.71
CA LYS A 53 -29.31 15.39 4.92
C LYS A 53 -29.92 14.00 4.66
N LYS A 54 -30.21 13.64 3.40
CA LYS A 54 -30.74 12.30 3.04
C LYS A 54 -29.73 11.19 3.26
N TYR A 55 -28.43 11.52 3.23
CA TYR A 55 -27.34 10.58 3.42
C TYR A 55 -26.49 11.04 4.59
N THR A 56 -26.07 10.08 5.42
CA THR A 56 -25.15 10.37 6.53
C THR A 56 -23.80 10.88 6.00
N CYS A 57 -23.31 10.32 4.90
CA CYS A 57 -22.07 10.71 4.24
C CYS A 57 -22.32 11.00 2.75
N ASN A 58 -21.76 12.10 2.25
CA ASN A 58 -21.79 12.51 0.84
C ASN A 58 -20.35 12.74 0.36
N ARG A 59 -19.90 12.01 -0.66
CA ARG A 59 -18.54 12.15 -1.19
C ARG A 59 -18.47 13.19 -2.32
N PHE A 60 -17.43 13.99 -2.29
CA PHE A 60 -17.03 14.92 -3.33
C PHE A 60 -15.62 14.59 -3.80
N TYR A 61 -15.44 14.46 -5.11
CA TYR A 61 -14.16 14.26 -5.75
C TYR A 61 -13.49 15.61 -5.96
N ALA A 62 -12.21 15.73 -5.64
CA ALA A 62 -11.42 16.94 -5.86
C ALA A 62 -10.53 16.78 -7.10
N ASP A 63 -10.24 17.88 -7.80
CA ASP A 63 -9.40 17.89 -9.01
C ASP A 63 -7.91 17.68 -8.73
N ASP A 64 -7.47 18.02 -7.52
CA ASP A 64 -6.14 17.71 -6.98
C ASP A 64 -6.03 16.27 -6.42
N GLY A 65 -7.16 15.58 -6.28
CA GLY A 65 -7.23 14.21 -5.78
C GLY A 65 -7.36 14.09 -4.25
N ASP A 66 -7.52 15.18 -3.52
CA ASP A 66 -7.81 15.19 -2.08
C ASP A 66 -9.33 15.29 -1.85
N ASP A 67 -10.02 14.23 -2.27
CA ASP A 67 -11.47 14.06 -2.15
C ASP A 67 -11.98 14.35 -0.73
N ILE A 68 -13.21 14.87 -0.62
CA ILE A 68 -13.82 15.29 0.65
C ILE A 68 -15.08 14.46 0.93
N VAL A 69 -15.25 14.03 2.18
CA VAL A 69 -16.49 13.46 2.69
C VAL A 69 -17.20 14.50 3.53
N LEU A 70 -18.42 14.83 3.12
CA LEU A 70 -19.34 15.66 3.89
C LEU A 70 -20.22 14.75 4.74
N ILE A 71 -20.20 14.96 6.05
CA ILE A 71 -20.85 14.13 7.05
C ILE A 71 -21.95 14.95 7.71
N TYR A 72 -23.16 14.38 7.81
CA TYR A 72 -24.27 14.98 8.55
C TYR A 72 -24.46 14.27 9.89
N SER A 73 -24.19 14.97 10.99
CA SER A 73 -24.53 14.53 12.33
C SER A 73 -26.01 14.79 12.60
N LYS A 74 -26.78 13.71 12.74
CA LYS A 74 -28.18 13.78 13.18
C LYS A 74 -28.30 14.21 14.64
N LYS A 75 -27.28 13.90 15.46
CA LYS A 75 -27.27 14.21 16.90
C LYS A 75 -27.09 15.70 17.15
N LYS A 76 -26.17 16.35 16.43
CA LYS A 76 -25.87 17.79 16.54
C LYS A 76 -26.66 18.65 15.55
N ASP A 77 -27.41 18.02 14.62
CA ASP A 77 -28.03 18.67 13.47
C ASP A 77 -27.06 19.57 12.67
N GLN A 78 -25.81 19.11 12.51
CA GLN A 78 -24.71 19.88 11.93
C GLN A 78 -23.97 19.05 10.87
N PHE A 79 -23.34 19.74 9.92
CA PHE A 79 -22.44 19.13 8.95
C PHE A 79 -20.98 19.30 9.36
N PHE A 80 -20.18 18.30 9.01
CA PHE A 80 -18.73 18.28 9.12
C PHE A 80 -18.15 17.87 7.77
N ALA A 81 -16.95 18.33 7.43
CA ALA A 81 -16.26 17.90 6.23
C ALA A 81 -14.85 17.47 6.57
N LEU A 82 -14.48 16.27 6.12
CA LEU A 82 -13.15 15.70 6.31
C LEU A 82 -12.61 15.20 4.97
N GLY A 83 -11.31 14.93 4.90
CA GLY A 83 -10.75 14.17 3.78
C GLY A 83 -11.52 12.84 3.64
N ALA A 84 -11.92 12.45 2.44
CA ALA A 84 -12.70 11.25 2.19
C ALA A 84 -11.87 9.95 2.27
N VAL A 85 -10.56 10.09 2.39
CA VAL A 85 -9.57 9.03 2.36
C VAL A 85 -8.82 9.08 3.69
N CYS A 86 -9.04 8.09 4.53
CA CYS A 86 -8.47 7.97 5.87
C CYS A 86 -6.94 8.10 5.84
N SER A 87 -6.41 9.00 6.67
CA SER A 87 -4.98 9.33 6.75
C SER A 87 -4.11 8.20 7.29
N HIS A 88 -4.70 7.12 7.81
CA HIS A 88 -3.98 5.90 8.17
C HIS A 88 -3.51 5.16 6.91
N GLU A 89 -4.44 4.54 6.17
CA GLU A 89 -4.14 3.62 5.05
C GLU A 89 -5.23 3.69 3.98
N GLY A 90 -5.71 4.91 3.68
CA GLY A 90 -6.54 5.18 2.51
C GLY A 90 -8.00 4.72 2.57
N GLY A 91 -8.46 4.25 3.74
CA GLY A 91 -9.82 3.77 3.93
C GLY A 91 -10.90 4.81 3.61
N PRO A 92 -12.03 4.42 3.01
CA PRO A 92 -13.07 5.33 2.58
C PRO A 92 -13.93 5.80 3.75
N LEU A 93 -13.71 7.02 4.20
CA LEU A 93 -14.45 7.52 5.35
C LEU A 93 -15.95 7.65 5.05
N GLU A 94 -16.38 7.79 3.80
CA GLU A 94 -17.83 7.83 3.48
C GLU A 94 -18.57 6.52 3.77
N GLN A 95 -17.86 5.41 4.00
CA GLN A 95 -18.43 4.12 4.39
C GLN A 95 -18.23 3.81 5.87
N GLY A 96 -17.59 4.71 6.62
CA GLY A 96 -17.38 4.58 8.05
C GLY A 96 -18.65 4.81 8.84
N ASP A 97 -18.75 4.12 9.97
CA ASP A 97 -19.79 4.38 10.95
C ASP A 97 -19.45 5.64 11.76
N ILE A 98 -20.46 6.39 12.18
CA ILE A 98 -20.27 7.53 13.08
C ILE A 98 -20.63 7.03 14.47
N GLU A 99 -19.64 7.08 15.35
CA GLU A 99 -19.76 6.61 16.72
C GLU A 99 -19.53 7.77 17.69
N ASP A 100 -20.19 7.70 18.83
CA ASP A 100 -19.93 8.60 19.95
C ASP A 100 -18.90 7.92 20.87
N LEU A 101 -17.66 8.39 20.82
CA LEU A 101 -16.56 7.88 21.64
C LEU A 101 -16.06 9.02 22.51
N ASP A 102 -16.08 8.81 23.83
CA ASP A 102 -15.70 9.81 24.84
C ASP A 102 -16.47 11.13 24.75
N GLY A 103 -17.75 11.07 24.37
CA GLY A 103 -18.63 12.24 24.25
C GLY A 103 -18.42 13.05 22.97
N ARG A 104 -17.61 12.55 22.03
CA ARG A 104 -17.33 13.20 20.75
C ARG A 104 -17.75 12.30 19.59
N GLU A 105 -18.44 12.89 18.62
CA GLU A 105 -18.78 12.17 17.39
C GLU A 105 -17.52 12.01 16.54
N LYS A 106 -17.22 10.77 16.20
CA LYS A 106 -16.06 10.38 15.42
C LYS A 106 -16.52 9.50 14.28
N ILE A 107 -15.92 9.68 13.11
CA ILE A 107 -16.07 8.73 12.01
C ILE A 107 -15.04 7.62 12.15
N VAL A 108 -15.52 6.39 12.17
CA VAL A 108 -14.68 5.20 12.32
C VAL A 108 -14.42 4.63 10.94
N CYS A 109 -13.14 4.62 10.54
CA CYS A 109 -12.72 4.10 9.25
C CYS A 109 -13.15 2.62 9.10
N PRO A 110 -13.89 2.25 8.04
CA PRO A 110 -14.52 0.94 7.91
C PRO A 110 -13.52 -0.20 7.62
N TRP A 111 -12.27 0.14 7.29
CA TRP A 111 -11.23 -0.85 7.01
C TRP A 111 -10.44 -1.24 8.25
N HIS A 112 -10.14 -0.25 9.10
CA HIS A 112 -9.13 -0.38 10.13
C HIS A 112 -9.60 0.11 11.51
N CYS A 113 -10.84 0.59 11.61
CA CYS A 113 -11.48 1.10 12.83
C CYS A 113 -10.75 2.26 13.51
N TYR A 114 -9.98 3.05 12.75
CA TYR A 114 -9.40 4.30 13.23
C TYR A 114 -10.51 5.34 13.32
N ASP A 115 -10.71 5.89 14.50
CA ASP A 115 -11.65 6.98 14.76
C ASP A 115 -11.02 8.31 14.35
N PHE A 116 -11.81 9.20 13.76
CA PHE A 116 -11.42 10.58 13.51
C PHE A 116 -12.52 11.50 14.02
N ASP A 117 -12.16 12.37 14.94
CA ASP A 117 -13.05 13.39 15.49
C ASP A 117 -13.61 14.25 14.35
N LEU A 118 -14.94 14.40 14.28
CA LEU A 118 -15.57 15.12 13.18
C LEU A 118 -15.23 16.62 13.16
N GLU A 119 -14.84 17.21 14.31
CA GLU A 119 -14.50 18.62 14.44
C GLU A 119 -13.00 18.87 14.26
N THR A 120 -12.16 18.05 14.88
CA THR A 120 -10.70 18.30 14.90
C THR A 120 -9.92 17.44 13.92
N GLY A 121 -10.53 16.37 13.41
CA GLY A 121 -9.87 15.35 12.61
C GLY A 121 -8.91 14.47 13.41
N GLU A 122 -8.74 14.70 14.71
CA GLU A 122 -7.81 13.96 15.55
C GLU A 122 -8.33 12.55 15.83
N SER A 123 -7.42 11.60 15.81
CA SER A 123 -7.69 10.20 16.10
C SER A 123 -7.20 9.85 17.50
N SER A 124 -7.92 8.96 18.21
CA SER A 124 -7.40 8.37 19.45
C SER A 124 -6.10 7.57 19.24
N TYR A 125 -5.75 7.31 17.98
CA TYR A 125 -4.54 6.60 17.55
C TYR A 125 -3.39 7.53 17.12
N GLY A 126 -3.45 8.84 17.42
CA GLY A 126 -2.37 9.78 17.15
C GLY A 126 -2.21 10.21 15.68
N LEU A 127 -3.20 9.90 14.85
CA LEU A 127 -3.31 10.39 13.48
C LEU A 127 -4.19 11.64 13.42
N LYS A 128 -4.11 12.36 12.31
CA LYS A 128 -4.98 13.50 12.02
C LYS A 128 -5.52 13.39 10.61
N GLN A 129 -6.81 13.61 10.47
CA GLN A 129 -7.51 13.74 9.19
C GLN A 129 -7.66 15.22 8.86
N ASP A 130 -7.54 15.58 7.59
CA ASP A 130 -7.84 16.94 7.15
C ASP A 130 -9.32 17.25 7.40
N VAL A 131 -9.58 18.43 7.96
CA VAL A 131 -10.92 18.96 8.21
C VAL A 131 -11.10 20.22 7.38
N TYR A 132 -12.28 20.34 6.78
CA TYR A 132 -12.65 21.46 5.93
C TYR A 132 -13.77 22.25 6.59
N GLU A 133 -13.67 23.57 6.53
CA GLU A 133 -14.74 24.43 7.04
C GLU A 133 -16.00 24.27 6.18
N VAL A 134 -17.15 24.23 6.84
CA VAL A 134 -18.45 24.20 6.18
C VAL A 134 -19.34 25.31 6.69
N CYS A 135 -20.13 25.91 5.81
CA CYS A 135 -21.14 26.88 6.21
C CYS A 135 -22.45 26.65 5.45
N VAL A 136 -23.56 26.96 6.10
CA VAL A 136 -24.90 26.92 5.50
C VAL A 136 -25.39 28.35 5.30
N LYS A 137 -25.78 28.68 4.07
CA LYS A 137 -26.35 29.98 3.72
C LYS A 137 -27.45 29.80 2.69
N ASP A 138 -28.61 30.40 2.93
CA ASP A 138 -29.76 30.37 2.01
C ASP A 138 -30.16 28.95 1.56
N ASP A 139 -30.25 28.00 2.51
CA ASP A 139 -30.54 26.57 2.29
C ASP A 139 -29.51 25.81 1.43
N GLN A 140 -28.35 26.40 1.17
CA GLN A 140 -27.23 25.76 0.49
C GLN A 140 -26.08 25.52 1.47
N LEU A 141 -25.42 24.38 1.35
CA LEU A 141 -24.20 24.08 2.09
C LEU A 141 -22.98 24.35 1.22
N TYR A 142 -21.98 24.99 1.81
CA TYR A 142 -20.70 25.32 1.20
C TYR A 142 -19.56 24.64 1.95
N ILE A 143 -18.55 24.17 1.22
CA ILE A 143 -17.31 23.58 1.75
C ILE A 143 -16.16 24.51 1.34
N TYR A 144 -15.32 24.92 2.29
CA TYR A 144 -14.15 25.73 2.03
C TYR A 144 -12.98 24.86 1.54
N THR A 145 -12.60 25.02 0.28
CA THR A 145 -11.44 24.33 -0.31
C THR A 145 -10.90 25.11 -1.51
N GLY A 146 -9.58 25.02 -1.74
CA GLY A 146 -8.94 25.58 -2.95
C GLY A 146 -9.17 24.74 -4.21
N SER A 147 -9.69 23.52 -4.06
CA SER A 147 -9.86 22.53 -5.12
C SER A 147 -11.22 22.64 -5.79
N GLU A 148 -11.31 22.29 -7.08
CA GLU A 148 -12.61 22.11 -7.72
C GLU A 148 -13.23 20.79 -7.28
N LEU A 149 -14.46 20.83 -6.78
CA LEU A 149 -15.18 19.62 -6.35
C LEU A 149 -16.21 19.16 -7.38
N SER A 150 -16.42 17.86 -7.46
CA SER A 150 -17.41 17.21 -8.30
C SER A 150 -18.07 16.03 -7.58
N THR A 151 -19.34 15.79 -7.86
CA THR A 151 -20.05 14.58 -7.36
C THR A 151 -19.70 13.32 -8.17
N LYS A 152 -18.90 13.46 -9.23
CA LYS A 152 -18.37 12.39 -10.05
C LYS A 152 -16.85 12.54 -10.17
N PRO A 153 -16.08 11.44 -10.30
CA PRO A 153 -14.63 11.54 -10.48
C PRO A 153 -14.24 12.43 -11.65
N PHE A 154 -13.23 13.28 -11.47
CA PHE A 154 -12.62 14.03 -12.57
C PHE A 154 -11.97 13.06 -13.55
N LYS A 155 -12.09 13.34 -14.86
CA LYS A 155 -11.38 12.59 -15.89
C LYS A 155 -9.91 13.00 -15.82
N THR A 156 -9.02 12.06 -15.55
CA THR A 156 -7.57 12.30 -15.48
C THR A 156 -7.08 13.00 -16.75
N PRO A 157 -6.29 14.08 -16.67
CA PRO A 157 -5.63 14.65 -17.84
C PRO A 157 -4.69 13.60 -18.45
N ILE A 158 -4.89 13.29 -19.73
CA ILE A 158 -3.95 12.49 -20.51
C ILE A 158 -2.69 13.36 -20.66
N VAL A 159 -1.61 13.01 -19.96
CA VAL A 159 -0.29 13.62 -20.19
C VAL A 159 0.16 13.23 -21.61
N PRO A 160 0.43 14.19 -22.52
CA PRO A 160 0.83 13.87 -23.89
C PRO A 160 2.17 13.14 -23.91
N LYS A 161 2.23 12.04 -24.69
CA LYS A 161 3.48 11.35 -25.03
C LYS A 161 4.42 12.32 -25.74
N THR A 162 5.53 12.70 -25.12
CA THR A 162 6.64 13.31 -25.84
C THR A 162 7.37 12.23 -26.62
N SER A 163 7.21 12.27 -27.93
CA SER A 163 8.00 11.50 -28.87
C SER A 163 9.37 12.14 -28.99
N ASP A 164 10.42 11.44 -28.57
CA ASP A 164 11.67 11.52 -29.31
C ASP A 164 12.24 10.13 -29.53
N ARG A 165 12.46 9.82 -30.81
CA ARG A 165 12.91 8.53 -31.32
C ARG A 165 14.42 8.59 -31.48
N THR A 166 15.16 8.00 -30.56
CA THR A 166 16.51 7.54 -30.82
C THR A 166 16.51 6.02 -30.90
N LYS A 167 16.84 5.52 -32.10
CA LYS A 167 16.86 4.09 -32.46
C LYS A 167 17.78 3.28 -31.53
N PRO A 168 17.41 2.05 -31.14
CA PRO A 168 18.35 1.14 -30.50
C PRO A 168 19.46 0.76 -31.49
N LYS A 169 20.72 0.82 -31.05
CA LYS A 169 21.83 0.21 -31.79
C LYS A 169 21.68 -1.30 -31.75
N GLU A 170 21.89 -1.94 -32.90
CA GLU A 170 21.98 -3.39 -33.06
C GLU A 170 22.99 -3.97 -32.07
N VAL A 171 22.55 -4.96 -31.29
CA VAL A 171 23.40 -5.78 -30.44
C VAL A 171 23.77 -7.02 -31.25
N THR A 172 25.05 -7.13 -31.59
CA THR A 172 25.66 -8.34 -32.14
C THR A 172 25.58 -9.49 -31.13
N PRO A 173 25.39 -10.75 -31.57
CA PRO A 173 25.26 -11.88 -30.67
C PRO A 173 26.64 -12.27 -30.12
N VAL A 174 26.85 -12.07 -28.82
CA VAL A 174 28.05 -12.55 -28.11
C VAL A 174 27.76 -13.97 -27.62
N LYS A 175 28.55 -14.93 -28.09
CA LYS A 175 28.73 -16.24 -27.46
C LYS A 175 30.03 -16.17 -26.66
N GLU A 176 29.94 -16.32 -25.35
CA GLU A 176 30.97 -16.82 -24.43
C GLU A 176 30.30 -16.90 -23.04
N GLU A 177 30.43 -18.03 -22.34
CA GLU A 177 29.82 -18.27 -21.02
C GLU A 177 30.44 -17.31 -19.99
N ASP A 178 29.72 -16.23 -19.71
CA ASP A 178 30.06 -15.24 -18.69
C ASP A 178 30.04 -15.91 -17.30
N GLU A 179 31.16 -15.87 -16.55
CA GLU A 179 31.29 -16.50 -15.22
C GLU A 179 30.19 -16.02 -14.26
N ASP A 180 29.72 -14.78 -14.43
CA ASP A 180 28.63 -14.20 -13.64
C ASP A 180 27.33 -15.00 -13.79
N THR A 181 27.08 -15.61 -14.96
CA THR A 181 25.88 -16.43 -15.21
C THR A 181 25.85 -17.76 -14.45
N LYS A 182 26.94 -18.12 -13.76
CA LYS A 182 27.03 -19.32 -12.90
C LYS A 182 26.69 -19.04 -11.44
N THR A 183 26.33 -17.80 -11.10
CA THR A 183 26.00 -17.44 -9.71
C THR A 183 24.51 -17.25 -9.47
N LEU A 184 24.03 -17.67 -8.31
CA LEU A 184 22.64 -17.48 -7.87
C LEU A 184 22.28 -15.99 -7.77
N THR A 185 23.20 -15.16 -7.28
CA THR A 185 22.95 -13.74 -7.06
C THR A 185 22.93 -12.92 -8.35
N TYR A 186 23.65 -13.33 -9.40
CA TYR A 186 23.46 -12.80 -10.75
C TYR A 186 22.01 -13.02 -11.21
N TRP A 187 21.53 -14.26 -11.09
CA TRP A 187 20.17 -14.60 -11.52
C TRP A 187 19.11 -13.92 -10.67
N ALA A 188 19.29 -13.85 -9.34
CA ALA A 188 18.42 -13.10 -8.44
C ALA A 188 18.31 -11.63 -8.88
N THR A 189 19.45 -10.98 -9.11
CA THR A 189 19.51 -9.60 -9.62
C THR A 189 18.82 -9.46 -10.99
N LYS A 190 19.03 -10.42 -11.90
CA LYS A 190 18.36 -10.44 -13.21
C LYS A 190 16.85 -10.57 -13.12
N VAL A 191 16.35 -11.39 -12.19
CA VAL A 191 14.91 -11.51 -11.90
C VAL A 191 14.36 -10.16 -11.41
N LEU A 192 15.07 -9.49 -10.50
CA LEU A 192 14.67 -8.18 -9.97
C LEU A 192 14.66 -7.08 -11.04
N TYR A 193 15.55 -7.13 -12.03
CA TYR A 193 15.54 -6.23 -13.19
C TYR A 193 14.50 -6.61 -14.27
N THR A 194 13.84 -7.76 -14.15
CA THR A 194 12.83 -8.19 -15.12
C THR A 194 11.49 -7.53 -14.81
N ALA A 195 11.06 -6.64 -15.71
CA ALA A 195 9.83 -5.85 -15.52
C ALA A 195 8.54 -6.66 -15.75
N CYS A 196 8.54 -7.55 -16.73
CA CYS A 196 7.35 -8.31 -17.14
C CYS A 196 7.04 -9.42 -16.11
N PRO A 197 5.84 -9.45 -15.51
CA PRO A 197 5.46 -10.44 -14.50
C PRO A 197 5.60 -11.89 -14.97
N GLN A 198 5.20 -12.18 -16.21
CA GLN A 198 5.26 -13.54 -16.78
C GLN A 198 6.72 -13.98 -17.01
N GLN A 199 7.55 -13.10 -17.56
CA GLN A 199 8.98 -13.39 -17.73
C GLN A 199 9.68 -13.57 -16.37
N LYS A 200 9.25 -12.83 -15.34
CA LYS A 200 9.75 -12.97 -13.98
C LYS A 200 9.46 -14.35 -13.40
N VAL A 201 8.24 -14.87 -13.61
CA VAL A 201 7.87 -16.25 -13.24
C VAL A 201 8.72 -17.27 -13.99
N GLU A 202 8.82 -17.15 -15.31
CA GLU A 202 9.59 -18.08 -16.15
C GLU A 202 11.07 -18.14 -15.71
N LEU A 203 11.67 -16.97 -15.47
CA LEU A 203 13.04 -16.87 -14.97
C LEU A 203 13.16 -17.47 -13.56
N THR A 204 12.25 -17.15 -12.65
CA THR A 204 12.27 -17.68 -11.27
C THR A 204 12.25 -19.21 -11.26
N LEU A 205 11.34 -19.82 -12.02
CA LEU A 205 11.23 -21.28 -12.10
C LEU A 205 12.47 -21.92 -12.74
N LYS A 206 13.01 -21.30 -13.80
CA LYS A 206 14.26 -21.74 -14.45
C LYS A 206 15.44 -21.71 -13.47
N VAL A 207 15.62 -20.60 -12.75
CA VAL A 207 16.73 -20.43 -11.81
C VAL A 207 16.60 -21.41 -10.64
N GLY A 208 15.39 -21.62 -10.14
CA GLY A 208 15.13 -22.64 -9.12
C GLY A 208 15.46 -24.06 -9.59
N GLU A 209 15.25 -24.40 -10.86
CA GLU A 209 15.68 -25.68 -11.42
C GLU A 209 17.20 -25.78 -11.51
N MET A 210 17.87 -24.75 -12.01
CA MET A 210 19.34 -24.70 -12.07
C MET A 210 19.98 -24.84 -10.68
N TRP A 211 19.43 -24.15 -9.67
CA TRP A 211 19.87 -24.25 -8.28
C TRP A 211 19.71 -25.67 -7.73
N ARG A 212 18.53 -26.29 -7.88
CA ARG A 212 18.28 -27.67 -7.42
C ARG A 212 19.17 -28.72 -8.11
N LYS A 213 19.64 -28.44 -9.33
CA LYS A 213 20.59 -29.31 -10.04
C LYS A 213 22.05 -29.09 -9.63
N GLY A 214 22.32 -28.11 -8.77
CA GLY A 214 23.68 -27.75 -8.36
C GLY A 214 24.48 -27.06 -9.46
N GLU A 215 23.81 -26.43 -10.44
CA GLU A 215 24.46 -25.74 -11.57
C GLU A 215 24.94 -24.32 -11.21
N LEU A 216 24.56 -23.83 -10.02
CA LEU A 216 24.81 -22.48 -9.56
C LEU A 216 25.58 -22.47 -8.24
N THR A 217 26.49 -21.52 -8.09
CA THR A 217 27.15 -21.20 -6.81
C THR A 217 26.57 -19.91 -6.22
N VAL A 218 26.79 -19.66 -4.93
CA VAL A 218 26.49 -18.34 -4.36
C VAL A 218 27.57 -17.35 -4.83
N GLY A 219 27.15 -16.25 -5.43
CA GLY A 219 28.04 -15.15 -5.86
C GLY A 219 27.76 -13.87 -5.08
N CYS A 220 28.31 -12.74 -5.54
CA CYS A 220 28.05 -11.42 -4.97
C CYS A 220 27.63 -10.45 -6.08
N HIS A 221 26.35 -10.06 -6.08
CA HIS A 221 25.81 -9.05 -7.01
C HIS A 221 24.85 -8.13 -6.25
N SER A 222 24.89 -6.84 -6.58
CA SER A 222 24.00 -5.86 -5.97
C SER A 222 22.65 -5.81 -6.70
N PRO A 223 21.52 -6.05 -6.00
CA PRO A 223 20.20 -5.89 -6.58
C PRO A 223 19.85 -4.41 -6.79
N PRO A 224 18.82 -4.09 -7.61
CA PRO A 224 18.30 -2.73 -7.68
C PRO A 224 17.67 -2.28 -6.36
N ASP A 225 17.61 -0.96 -6.12
CA ASP A 225 16.89 -0.39 -4.96
C ASP A 225 15.39 -0.73 -4.99
N GLN A 226 14.83 -0.82 -6.19
CA GLN A 226 13.46 -1.24 -6.44
C GLN A 226 13.39 -2.16 -7.67
N PRO A 227 12.67 -3.29 -7.59
CA PRO A 227 12.48 -4.19 -8.70
C PRO A 227 11.80 -3.49 -9.87
N ALA A 228 12.19 -3.88 -11.08
CA ALA A 228 11.58 -3.38 -12.29
C ALA A 228 10.10 -3.75 -12.36
N ARG A 229 9.32 -2.87 -12.97
CA ARG A 229 7.90 -3.02 -13.29
C ARG A 229 7.64 -2.52 -14.70
N GLU A 230 6.61 -3.04 -15.35
CA GLU A 230 6.18 -2.55 -16.67
C GLU A 230 5.79 -1.08 -16.60
N LYS A 231 6.12 -0.31 -17.64
CA LYS A 231 5.98 1.16 -17.64
C LYS A 231 4.52 1.62 -17.64
N ASP A 232 3.62 0.78 -18.11
CA ASP A 232 2.18 0.99 -18.19
C ASP A 232 1.42 0.46 -16.95
N LEU A 233 2.13 -0.18 -16.02
CA LEU A 233 1.54 -0.61 -14.76
C LEU A 233 1.23 0.62 -13.89
N THR A 234 -0.06 0.81 -13.57
CA THR A 234 -0.48 1.91 -12.70
C THR A 234 -0.18 1.55 -11.25
N VAL A 235 0.92 2.09 -10.72
CA VAL A 235 1.28 1.95 -9.30
C VAL A 235 0.71 3.12 -8.51
N VAL A 236 -0.15 2.82 -7.55
CA VAL A 236 -0.70 3.79 -6.60
C VAL A 236 -0.02 3.62 -5.25
N LYS A 237 -0.06 4.67 -4.44
CA LYS A 237 0.34 4.57 -3.02
C LYS A 237 -0.59 3.56 -2.32
N PRO A 238 -0.09 2.80 -1.33
CA PRO A 238 -0.93 1.95 -0.49
C PRO A 238 -2.18 2.70 -0.01
N GLY A 239 -3.34 2.08 -0.17
CA GLY A 239 -4.63 2.67 0.21
C GLY A 239 -5.29 3.57 -0.84
N ARG A 240 -4.67 3.82 -2.01
CA ARG A 240 -5.29 4.57 -3.12
C ARG A 240 -5.87 3.66 -4.22
N GLU A 241 -5.81 2.34 -4.07
CA GLU A 241 -6.47 1.36 -4.95
C GLU A 241 -8.00 1.33 -4.82
N LYS A 242 -8.70 0.89 -5.88
CA LYS A 242 -10.15 0.64 -5.80
C LYS A 242 -10.41 -0.50 -4.79
N LYS A 243 -11.30 -0.26 -3.83
CA LYS A 243 -11.76 -1.21 -2.79
C LYS A 243 -11.86 -2.66 -3.29
N ARG A 244 -11.25 -3.60 -2.54
CA ARG A 244 -11.62 -5.03 -2.58
C ARG A 244 -13.11 -5.14 -2.22
N GLY A 245 -13.95 -5.63 -3.13
CA GLY A 245 -15.36 -5.82 -2.82
C GLY A 245 -15.60 -7.06 -1.93
N LYS A 246 -16.85 -7.27 -1.49
CA LYS A 246 -17.26 -8.37 -0.59
C LYS A 246 -17.25 -9.79 -1.20
N GLY A 247 -16.72 -9.97 -2.40
CA GLY A 247 -16.71 -11.23 -3.16
C GLY A 247 -18.02 -11.54 -3.90
N VAL A 248 -19.08 -10.75 -3.67
CA VAL A 248 -20.43 -11.04 -4.20
C VAL A 248 -20.53 -10.82 -5.71
N SER A 249 -19.91 -9.76 -6.25
CA SER A 249 -19.93 -9.47 -7.69
C SER A 249 -18.69 -10.01 -8.39
N LEU A 250 -18.79 -10.27 -9.70
CA LEU A 250 -17.63 -10.67 -10.52
C LEU A 250 -16.48 -9.64 -10.42
N SER A 251 -16.80 -8.35 -10.54
CA SER A 251 -15.81 -7.27 -10.39
C SER A 251 -15.13 -7.29 -9.01
N SER A 252 -15.87 -7.65 -7.97
CA SER A 252 -15.30 -7.81 -6.64
C SER A 252 -14.37 -9.01 -6.53
N ARG A 253 -14.68 -10.14 -7.17
CA ARG A 253 -13.82 -11.33 -7.16
C ARG A 253 -12.52 -11.06 -7.92
N ILE A 254 -12.62 -10.43 -9.09
CA ILE A 254 -11.49 -9.96 -9.89
C ILE A 254 -10.59 -9.02 -9.06
N SER A 255 -11.17 -8.06 -8.34
CA SER A 255 -10.39 -7.13 -7.51
C SER A 255 -9.64 -7.81 -6.36
N ASN A 256 -10.24 -8.83 -5.72
CA ASN A 256 -9.56 -9.59 -4.66
C ASN A 256 -8.39 -10.41 -5.24
N LEU A 257 -8.64 -11.17 -6.32
CA LEU A 257 -7.62 -12.00 -6.96
C LEU A 257 -6.47 -11.16 -7.55
N HIS A 258 -6.78 -10.02 -8.15
CA HIS A 258 -5.76 -9.10 -8.68
C HIS A 258 -4.87 -8.54 -7.58
N SER A 259 -5.46 -8.18 -6.44
CA SER A 259 -4.71 -7.68 -5.30
C SER A 259 -3.84 -8.78 -4.66
N MET A 260 -4.30 -10.04 -4.64
CA MET A 260 -3.47 -11.18 -4.23
C MET A 260 -2.34 -11.44 -5.22
N ALA A 261 -2.60 -11.41 -6.53
CA ALA A 261 -1.56 -11.54 -7.55
C ALA A 261 -0.50 -10.43 -7.44
N ASN A 262 -0.89 -9.23 -7.00
CA ASN A 262 0.07 -8.16 -6.71
C ASN A 262 0.94 -8.48 -5.49
N ILE A 263 0.38 -9.12 -4.47
CA ILE A 263 1.15 -9.58 -3.30
C ILE A 263 2.18 -10.62 -3.75
N GLU A 264 1.78 -11.64 -4.53
CA GLU A 264 2.72 -12.68 -4.96
C GLU A 264 3.83 -12.14 -5.86
N GLN A 265 3.55 -11.14 -6.72
CA GLN A 265 4.61 -10.48 -7.49
C GLN A 265 5.64 -9.77 -6.61
N TRP A 266 5.20 -9.16 -5.50
CA TRP A 266 6.14 -8.60 -4.53
C TRP A 266 6.84 -9.70 -3.75
N ALA A 267 6.18 -10.81 -3.41
CA ALA A 267 6.78 -11.92 -2.69
C ALA A 267 7.91 -12.60 -3.51
N ILE A 268 7.71 -12.82 -4.82
CA ILE A 268 8.79 -13.25 -5.73
C ILE A 268 10.00 -12.31 -5.61
N ASP A 269 9.77 -11.00 -5.67
CA ASP A 269 10.85 -10.02 -5.56
C ASP A 269 11.51 -10.02 -4.18
N LEU A 270 10.74 -10.16 -3.10
CA LEU A 270 11.28 -10.18 -1.75
C LEU A 270 12.18 -11.39 -1.52
N SER A 271 11.80 -12.56 -2.03
CA SER A 271 12.59 -13.78 -1.94
C SER A 271 13.88 -13.72 -2.76
N TRP A 272 13.87 -13.07 -3.93
CA TRP A 272 15.12 -12.84 -4.68
C TRP A 272 15.97 -11.71 -4.09
N ASP A 273 15.35 -10.67 -3.54
CA ASP A 273 16.03 -9.55 -2.90
C ASP A 273 16.81 -10.02 -1.67
N VAL A 274 16.22 -10.87 -0.82
CA VAL A 274 16.91 -11.35 0.39
C VAL A 274 18.14 -12.19 0.02
N ILE A 275 18.08 -12.97 -1.07
CA ILE A 275 19.21 -13.74 -1.60
C ILE A 275 20.31 -12.81 -2.13
N ALA A 276 19.97 -11.87 -3.01
CA ALA A 276 20.95 -11.01 -3.66
C ALA A 276 21.61 -10.04 -2.65
N ARG A 277 20.77 -9.33 -1.88
CA ARG A 277 21.17 -8.22 -1.00
C ARG A 277 22.03 -8.66 0.17
N PHE A 278 21.75 -9.84 0.74
CA PHE A 278 22.40 -10.31 1.95
C PHE A 278 23.35 -11.49 1.71
N SER A 279 23.72 -11.74 0.45
CA SER A 279 24.58 -12.86 0.05
C SER A 279 25.95 -12.89 0.75
N THR A 280 26.47 -11.73 1.15
CA THR A 280 27.74 -11.59 1.88
C THR A 280 27.55 -11.22 3.36
N THR A 281 26.33 -11.24 3.86
CA THR A 281 26.04 -10.92 5.26
C THR A 281 26.48 -12.06 6.17
N THR A 282 27.05 -11.72 7.32
CA THR A 282 27.35 -12.64 8.41
C THR A 282 26.59 -12.21 9.67
N PRO A 283 26.37 -13.12 10.63
CA PRO A 283 25.84 -12.74 11.94
C PRO A 283 26.71 -11.70 12.63
N GLU A 284 26.10 -10.85 13.47
CA GLU A 284 26.82 -9.77 14.15
C GLU A 284 27.95 -10.33 15.03
N GLY A 285 29.18 -9.86 14.85
CA GLY A 285 30.34 -10.34 15.59
C GLY A 285 30.87 -11.72 15.16
N SER A 286 30.36 -12.27 14.04
CA SER A 286 30.80 -13.53 13.44
C SER A 286 31.28 -13.33 12.00
N ASP A 287 32.26 -14.14 11.58
CA ASP A 287 32.73 -14.24 10.20
C ASP A 287 32.06 -15.42 9.45
N GLU A 288 31.09 -16.08 10.08
CA GLU A 288 30.39 -17.22 9.50
C GLU A 288 29.42 -16.78 8.39
N ALA A 289 29.68 -17.26 7.17
CA ALA A 289 28.82 -17.02 6.03
C ALA A 289 27.46 -17.71 6.20
N LEU A 290 26.43 -17.19 5.52
CA LEU A 290 25.13 -17.85 5.45
C LEU A 290 25.28 -19.27 4.86
N PRO A 291 24.67 -20.29 5.49
CA PRO A 291 24.77 -21.67 4.99
C PRO A 291 23.94 -21.87 3.72
N CYS A 292 24.26 -22.89 2.93
CA CYS A 292 23.54 -23.22 1.68
C CYS A 292 22.02 -23.37 1.89
N GLY A 293 21.59 -23.91 3.04
CA GLY A 293 20.18 -24.06 3.38
C GLY A 293 19.39 -22.74 3.36
N PHE A 294 20.04 -21.60 3.63
CA PHE A 294 19.39 -20.29 3.54
C PHE A 294 18.92 -20.01 2.13
N TYR A 295 19.80 -20.28 1.17
CA TYR A 295 19.52 -20.09 -0.24
C TYR A 295 18.53 -21.14 -0.75
N ASP A 296 18.64 -22.40 -0.30
CA ASP A 296 17.67 -23.46 -0.62
C ASP A 296 16.23 -23.03 -0.28
N ASP A 297 16.04 -22.54 0.94
CA ASP A 297 14.73 -22.10 1.44
C ASP A 297 14.18 -20.92 0.64
N PHE A 298 14.96 -19.85 0.45
CA PHE A 298 14.44 -18.66 -0.25
C PHE A 298 14.30 -18.87 -1.76
N VAL A 299 15.07 -19.77 -2.38
CA VAL A 299 14.82 -20.21 -3.76
C VAL A 299 13.52 -21.02 -3.84
N GLN A 300 13.24 -21.87 -2.85
CA GLN A 300 11.97 -22.59 -2.77
C GLN A 300 10.79 -21.62 -2.64
N VAL A 301 10.84 -20.70 -1.66
CA VAL A 301 9.81 -19.67 -1.47
C VAL A 301 9.62 -18.89 -2.78
N ALA A 302 10.68 -18.38 -3.41
CA ALA A 302 10.56 -17.68 -4.70
C ALA A 302 9.83 -18.51 -5.77
N CYS A 303 10.12 -19.81 -5.86
CA CYS A 303 9.44 -20.72 -6.79
C CYS A 303 7.97 -20.95 -6.45
N GLU A 304 7.61 -21.02 -5.17
CA GLU A 304 6.24 -21.18 -4.69
C GLU A 304 5.43 -19.92 -4.97
N GLU A 305 5.96 -18.74 -4.64
CA GLU A 305 5.37 -17.43 -4.97
C GLU A 305 5.15 -17.24 -6.49
N ALA A 306 6.10 -17.70 -7.31
CA ALA A 306 5.97 -17.68 -8.77
C ALA A 306 4.82 -18.58 -9.27
N LYS A 307 4.60 -19.73 -8.63
CA LYS A 307 3.44 -20.61 -8.94
C LYS A 307 2.14 -19.97 -8.46
N HIS A 308 2.11 -19.39 -7.26
CA HIS A 308 0.93 -18.72 -6.70
C HIS A 308 0.47 -17.59 -7.62
N TYR A 309 1.40 -16.73 -8.03
CA TYR A 309 1.12 -15.69 -8.99
C TYR A 309 0.53 -16.26 -10.29
N LYS A 310 1.13 -17.33 -10.82
CA LYS A 310 0.67 -17.94 -12.08
C LYS A 310 -0.76 -18.45 -11.95
N LEU A 311 -1.09 -19.16 -10.86
CA LEU A 311 -2.44 -19.64 -10.58
C LEU A 311 -3.46 -18.49 -10.53
N LEU A 312 -3.12 -17.41 -9.80
CA LEU A 312 -3.99 -16.23 -9.68
C LEU A 312 -4.13 -15.48 -11.02
N SER A 313 -3.05 -15.36 -11.78
CA SER A 313 -3.02 -14.67 -13.09
C SER A 313 -3.82 -15.44 -14.14
N ASP A 314 -3.74 -16.76 -14.14
CA ASP A 314 -4.58 -17.61 -15.00
C ASP A 314 -6.05 -17.49 -14.60
N ARG A 315 -6.34 -17.53 -13.31
CA ARG A 315 -7.72 -17.35 -12.84
C ARG A 315 -8.29 -15.97 -13.20
N LEU A 316 -7.48 -14.92 -13.18
CA LEU A 316 -7.90 -13.59 -13.65
C LEU A 316 -8.30 -13.61 -15.13
N GLN A 317 -7.55 -14.33 -15.97
CA GLN A 317 -7.86 -14.49 -17.39
C GLN A 317 -9.16 -15.26 -17.61
N ASP A 318 -9.39 -16.35 -16.86
CA ASP A 318 -10.66 -17.10 -16.91
C ASP A 318 -11.87 -16.22 -16.58
N LEU A 319 -11.69 -15.24 -15.69
CA LEU A 319 -12.72 -14.29 -15.29
C LEU A 319 -12.81 -13.07 -16.23
N GLY A 320 -12.08 -13.06 -17.35
CA GLY A 320 -12.09 -11.98 -18.34
C GLY A 320 -11.33 -10.72 -17.92
N SER A 321 -10.36 -10.85 -17.03
CA SER A 321 -9.47 -9.77 -16.56
C SER A 321 -8.00 -10.16 -16.78
N TYR A 322 -7.07 -9.31 -16.34
CA TYR A 322 -5.62 -9.58 -16.40
C TYR A 322 -4.88 -8.85 -15.28
N PHE A 323 -3.67 -9.29 -14.95
CA PHE A 323 -2.81 -8.58 -14.01
C PHE A 323 -2.40 -7.22 -14.60
N GLY A 324 -2.55 -6.16 -13.81
CA GLY A 324 -2.39 -4.77 -14.27
C GLY A 324 -3.67 -4.10 -14.79
N ALA A 325 -4.78 -4.84 -14.96
CA ALA A 325 -6.09 -4.24 -15.32
C ALA A 325 -6.65 -3.31 -14.23
N LEU A 326 -6.22 -3.50 -12.98
CA LEU A 326 -6.48 -2.63 -11.84
C LEU A 326 -5.16 -2.05 -11.32
N PRO A 327 -5.18 -0.88 -10.63
CA PRO A 327 -3.99 -0.33 -10.01
C PRO A 327 -3.37 -1.28 -8.98
N VAL A 328 -2.06 -1.23 -8.85
CA VAL A 328 -1.28 -2.01 -7.87
C VAL A 328 -0.66 -1.10 -6.82
N HIS A 329 -0.34 -1.63 -5.64
CA HIS A 329 0.38 -0.89 -4.58
C HIS A 329 1.73 -1.54 -4.26
N ASN A 330 2.64 -0.79 -3.63
CA ASN A 330 3.99 -1.22 -3.26
C ASN A 330 4.21 -1.33 -1.72
N ALA A 331 3.14 -1.53 -0.95
CA ALA A 331 3.18 -1.59 0.52
C ALA A 331 4.25 -2.55 1.05
N LEU A 332 4.30 -3.78 0.52
CA LEU A 332 5.28 -4.80 0.90
C LEU A 332 6.73 -4.35 0.65
N TRP A 333 6.98 -3.71 -0.50
CA TRP A 333 8.33 -3.21 -0.82
C TRP A 333 8.78 -2.08 0.09
N THR A 334 7.85 -1.31 0.66
CA THR A 334 8.20 -0.26 1.62
C THR A 334 8.87 -0.85 2.87
N SER A 335 8.40 -2.02 3.34
CA SER A 335 9.06 -2.76 4.42
C SER A 335 10.44 -3.29 3.99
N ALA A 336 10.58 -3.70 2.72
CA ALA A 336 11.87 -4.10 2.16
C ALA A 336 12.90 -2.97 2.23
N THR A 337 12.52 -1.78 1.76
CA THR A 337 13.38 -0.58 1.80
C THR A 337 13.77 -0.23 3.24
N ARG A 338 12.83 -0.27 4.19
CA ARG A 338 13.09 0.04 5.62
C ARG A 338 14.02 -0.95 6.31
N THR A 339 14.20 -2.15 5.74
CA THR A 339 15.01 -3.24 6.31
C THR A 339 16.19 -3.62 5.42
N GLN A 340 16.49 -2.82 4.38
CA GLN A 340 17.50 -3.14 3.37
C GLN A 340 18.91 -3.31 3.94
N ASP A 341 19.19 -2.69 5.09
CA ASP A 341 20.52 -2.69 5.71
C ASP A 341 20.67 -3.74 6.84
N SER A 342 19.63 -4.56 7.11
CA SER A 342 19.66 -5.56 8.18
C SER A 342 18.90 -6.82 7.79
N LEU A 343 19.63 -7.93 7.62
CA LEU A 343 19.04 -9.24 7.36
C LEU A 343 18.11 -9.68 8.50
N LEU A 344 18.50 -9.45 9.75
CA LEU A 344 17.64 -9.75 10.91
C LEU A 344 16.33 -8.97 10.87
N ALA A 345 16.38 -7.68 10.55
CA ALA A 345 15.16 -6.86 10.40
C ALA A 345 14.32 -7.33 9.21
N ARG A 346 14.96 -7.71 8.09
CA ARG A 346 14.28 -8.24 6.90
C ARG A 346 13.55 -9.53 7.22
N LEU A 347 14.20 -10.48 7.89
CA LEU A 347 13.61 -11.74 8.30
C LEU A 347 12.41 -11.52 9.25
N ALA A 348 12.58 -10.67 10.27
CA ALA A 348 11.50 -10.39 11.23
C ALA A 348 10.29 -9.73 10.57
N VAL A 349 10.49 -8.69 9.76
CA VAL A 349 9.39 -7.89 9.23
C VAL A 349 8.75 -8.53 8.00
N VAL A 350 9.56 -9.01 7.05
CA VAL A 350 9.04 -9.57 5.81
C VAL A 350 8.70 -11.03 6.01
N HIS A 351 9.70 -11.87 6.31
CA HIS A 351 9.53 -13.32 6.27
C HIS A 351 8.85 -13.93 7.50
N MET A 352 8.60 -13.15 8.55
CA MET A 352 7.83 -13.60 9.71
C MET A 352 6.53 -12.81 9.87
N VAL A 353 6.56 -11.47 9.89
CA VAL A 353 5.33 -10.67 10.10
C VAL A 353 4.42 -10.64 8.86
N HIS A 354 4.95 -10.33 7.68
CA HIS A 354 4.13 -10.26 6.46
C HIS A 354 3.66 -11.64 5.99
N GLU A 355 4.53 -12.66 5.98
CA GLU A 355 4.12 -14.04 5.64
C GLU A 355 3.05 -14.57 6.60
N ALA A 356 3.25 -14.39 7.92
CA ALA A 356 2.26 -14.85 8.89
C ALA A 356 0.95 -14.05 8.81
N ARG A 357 0.95 -12.87 8.17
CA ARG A 357 -0.29 -12.13 7.89
C ARG A 357 -1.13 -12.85 6.84
N GLY A 358 -0.51 -13.53 5.87
CA GLY A 358 -1.20 -14.40 4.91
C GLY A 358 -2.03 -15.48 5.63
N LEU A 359 -1.39 -16.18 6.59
CA LEU A 359 -2.03 -17.22 7.41
C LEU A 359 -3.26 -16.72 8.19
N ASP A 360 -3.26 -15.46 8.62
CA ASP A 360 -4.32 -14.88 9.44
C ASP A 360 -5.57 -14.49 8.62
N VAL A 361 -5.38 -14.04 7.38
CA VAL A 361 -6.44 -13.40 6.57
C VAL A 361 -6.99 -14.30 5.48
N GLN A 362 -6.21 -15.27 5.02
CA GLN A 362 -6.57 -16.12 3.89
C GLN A 362 -7.72 -17.09 4.19
N PRO A 363 -7.86 -17.70 5.38
CA PRO A 363 -9.01 -18.57 5.68
C PRO A 363 -10.36 -17.87 5.47
N LYS A 364 -10.48 -16.62 5.96
CA LYS A 364 -11.68 -15.79 5.74
C LYS A 364 -11.89 -15.43 4.28
N SER A 365 -10.83 -15.37 3.48
CA SER A 365 -10.93 -15.08 2.04
C SER A 365 -11.42 -16.30 1.28
N LEU A 366 -10.92 -17.50 1.62
CA LEU A 366 -11.37 -18.77 1.08
C LEU A 366 -12.86 -18.99 1.34
N GLU A 367 -13.31 -18.83 2.60
CA GLU A 367 -14.73 -18.95 2.97
C GLU A 367 -15.62 -18.03 2.13
N LYS A 368 -15.17 -16.80 1.88
CA LYS A 368 -15.91 -15.84 1.03
C LYS A 368 -16.01 -16.29 -0.42
N PHE A 369 -14.97 -16.87 -1.02
CA PHE A 369 -15.06 -17.36 -2.40
C PHE A 369 -16.03 -18.54 -2.50
N VAL A 370 -16.02 -19.46 -1.54
CA VAL A 370 -16.98 -20.57 -1.47
C VAL A 370 -18.42 -20.04 -1.33
N GLN A 371 -18.66 -19.13 -0.39
CA GLN A 371 -19.98 -18.54 -0.16
C GLN A 371 -20.52 -17.76 -1.36
N ASN A 372 -19.64 -17.27 -2.23
CA ASN A 372 -20.00 -16.52 -3.44
C ASN A 372 -19.97 -17.37 -4.71
N ASN A 373 -20.09 -18.69 -4.60
CA ASN A 373 -20.15 -19.65 -5.72
C ASN A 373 -18.92 -19.59 -6.64
N ASP A 374 -17.72 -19.47 -6.07
CA ASP A 374 -16.46 -19.49 -6.80
C ASP A 374 -15.48 -20.53 -6.22
N PRO A 375 -15.78 -21.83 -6.36
CA PRO A 375 -14.97 -22.90 -5.80
C PRO A 375 -13.56 -22.97 -6.42
N ASP A 376 -13.40 -22.59 -7.70
CA ASP A 376 -12.08 -22.64 -8.37
C ASP A 376 -11.10 -21.66 -7.73
N SER A 377 -11.56 -20.42 -7.47
CA SER A 377 -10.75 -19.41 -6.78
C SER A 377 -10.43 -19.85 -5.34
N ALA A 378 -11.37 -20.51 -4.67
CA ALA A 378 -11.15 -21.04 -3.32
C ALA A 378 -10.09 -22.16 -3.31
N ALA A 379 -10.12 -23.07 -4.29
CA ALA A 379 -9.13 -24.14 -4.42
C ALA A 379 -7.70 -23.61 -4.67
N ILE A 380 -7.56 -22.52 -5.44
CA ILE A 380 -6.27 -21.83 -5.62
C ILE A 380 -5.78 -21.28 -4.29
N LEU A 381 -6.63 -20.60 -3.51
CA LEU A 381 -6.24 -20.06 -2.20
C LEU A 381 -5.89 -21.15 -1.18
N GLU A 382 -6.49 -22.34 -1.29
CA GLU A 382 -6.13 -23.47 -0.44
C GLU A 382 -4.71 -23.97 -0.73
N ILE A 383 -4.28 -23.99 -1.99
CA ILE A 383 -2.90 -24.33 -2.36
C ILE A 383 -1.94 -23.32 -1.76
N ILE A 384 -2.18 -22.03 -1.99
CA ILE A 384 -1.34 -20.93 -1.49
C ILE A 384 -1.22 -21.03 0.05
N PHE A 385 -2.36 -21.12 0.75
CA PHE A 385 -2.38 -21.18 2.22
C PHE A 385 -1.53 -22.32 2.81
N ARG A 386 -1.45 -23.48 2.14
CA ARG A 386 -0.65 -24.62 2.61
C ARG A 386 0.85 -24.35 2.50
N GLU A 387 1.29 -23.67 1.45
CA GLU A 387 2.70 -23.35 1.20
C GLU A 387 3.18 -22.16 2.08
N GLU A 388 2.27 -21.24 2.43
CA GLU A 388 2.55 -20.11 3.34
C GLU A 388 3.07 -20.53 4.73
N ILE A 389 2.66 -21.70 5.23
CA ILE A 389 3.14 -22.22 6.52
C ILE A 389 4.66 -22.48 6.45
N THR A 390 5.14 -23.01 5.32
CA THR A 390 6.56 -23.27 5.12
C THR A 390 7.36 -21.98 4.88
N HIS A 391 6.75 -20.94 4.32
CA HIS A 391 7.38 -19.63 4.16
C HIS A 391 7.66 -18.97 5.52
N VAL A 392 6.68 -18.94 6.42
CA VAL A 392 6.84 -18.43 7.79
C VAL A 392 7.91 -19.24 8.55
N ALA A 393 7.91 -20.57 8.39
CA ALA A 393 8.89 -21.44 9.02
C ALA A 393 10.32 -21.16 8.53
N ALA A 394 10.51 -20.81 7.25
CA ALA A 394 11.80 -20.40 6.71
C ALA A 394 12.27 -19.07 7.34
N GLY A 395 11.41 -18.06 7.40
CA GLY A 395 11.71 -16.79 8.06
C GLY A 395 12.14 -16.97 9.52
N LEU A 396 11.38 -17.75 10.28
CA LEU A 396 11.68 -18.05 11.67
C LEU A 396 13.00 -18.81 11.85
N ARG A 397 13.24 -19.85 11.03
CA ARG A 397 14.47 -20.66 11.08
C ARG A 397 15.71 -19.80 10.88
N TRP A 398 15.72 -18.94 9.86
CA TRP A 398 16.88 -18.10 9.58
C TRP A 398 17.03 -16.95 10.56
N PHE A 399 15.94 -16.43 11.11
CA PHE A 399 15.99 -15.47 12.19
C PHE A 399 16.65 -16.08 13.44
N THR A 400 16.22 -17.26 13.86
CA THR A 400 16.81 -17.99 15.00
C THR A 400 18.26 -18.39 14.74
N TRP A 401 18.59 -18.79 13.50
CA TRP A 401 19.98 -19.09 13.12
C TRP A 401 20.86 -17.84 13.26
N MET A 402 20.45 -16.70 12.69
CA MET A 402 21.18 -15.44 12.80
C MET A 402 21.39 -15.03 14.27
N CYS A 403 20.36 -15.10 15.10
CA CYS A 403 20.47 -14.76 16.53
C CYS A 403 21.45 -15.69 17.28
N SER A 404 21.40 -16.99 17.02
CA SER A 404 22.25 -17.98 17.71
C SER A 404 23.71 -17.95 17.26
N HIS A 405 24.00 -17.50 16.05
CA HIS A 405 25.35 -17.44 15.48
C HIS A 405 25.98 -16.04 15.57
N SER A 406 25.25 -15.04 16.08
CA SER A 406 25.84 -13.77 16.53
C SER A 406 26.78 -14.00 17.73
N ASN A 407 27.73 -13.09 17.92
CA ASN A 407 28.69 -13.12 19.01
C ASN A 407 28.77 -11.74 19.71
N PRO A 408 28.21 -11.60 20.93
CA PRO A 408 27.53 -12.63 21.70
C PRO A 408 26.19 -13.06 21.07
N PRO A 409 25.69 -14.28 21.36
CA PRO A 409 24.38 -14.73 20.89
C PRO A 409 23.26 -13.80 21.35
N LEU A 410 22.28 -13.58 20.47
CA LEU A 410 21.11 -12.74 20.73
C LEU A 410 19.93 -13.59 21.21
N ASP A 411 19.16 -13.06 22.16
CA ASP A 411 17.87 -13.65 22.52
C ASP A 411 16.84 -13.35 21.41
N CYS A 412 16.27 -14.40 20.83
CA CYS A 412 15.42 -14.31 19.66
C CYS A 412 14.15 -13.49 19.92
N ILE A 413 13.46 -13.72 21.03
CA ILE A 413 12.14 -13.13 21.28
C ILE A 413 12.24 -11.60 21.50
N PRO A 414 13.08 -11.09 22.42
CA PRO A 414 13.25 -9.65 22.60
C PRO A 414 13.81 -8.96 21.35
N THR A 415 14.71 -9.63 20.62
CA THR A 415 15.28 -9.10 19.37
C THR A 415 14.19 -8.95 18.31
N PHE A 416 13.34 -9.97 18.15
CA PHE A 416 12.21 -9.90 17.23
C PHE A 416 11.24 -8.77 17.60
N HIS A 417 10.83 -8.69 18.87
CA HIS A 417 9.93 -7.63 19.34
C HIS A 417 10.49 -6.24 19.05
N LYS A 418 11.77 -6.02 19.37
CA LYS A 418 12.47 -4.76 19.09
C LYS A 418 12.44 -4.42 17.60
N LEU A 419 12.87 -5.35 16.74
CA LEU A 419 12.96 -5.12 15.30
C LEU A 419 11.59 -4.87 14.66
N VAL A 420 10.55 -5.57 15.11
CA VAL A 420 9.18 -5.32 14.63
C VAL A 420 8.70 -3.93 15.04
N GLN A 421 8.93 -3.52 16.30
CA GLN A 421 8.56 -2.19 16.77
C GLN A 421 9.30 -1.07 16.02
N GLU A 422 10.58 -1.27 15.73
CA GLU A 422 11.43 -0.30 15.02
C GLU A 422 11.07 -0.16 13.54
N HIS A 423 10.83 -1.28 12.83
CA HIS A 423 10.75 -1.28 11.36
C HIS A 423 9.33 -1.48 10.80
N TYR A 424 8.43 -2.12 11.54
CA TYR A 424 7.05 -2.36 11.12
C TYR A 424 6.06 -1.39 11.78
N GLY A 425 6.12 -1.29 13.11
CA GLY A 425 5.26 -0.43 13.90
C GLY A 425 5.02 -0.98 15.31
N PRO A 426 4.40 -0.18 16.20
CA PRO A 426 4.36 -0.50 17.64
C PRO A 426 3.50 -1.72 17.98
N HIS A 427 2.55 -2.09 17.11
CA HIS A 427 1.63 -3.18 17.39
C HIS A 427 1.31 -4.03 16.15
N LEU A 428 1.18 -5.35 16.36
CA LEU A 428 0.61 -6.30 15.43
C LEU A 428 -0.92 -6.36 15.59
N LYS A 429 -1.62 -6.46 14.46
CA LYS A 429 -3.09 -6.41 14.42
C LYS A 429 -3.69 -7.81 14.29
N PRO A 430 -4.59 -8.24 15.21
CA PRO A 430 -5.36 -9.47 15.04
C PRO A 430 -6.28 -9.40 13.81
N PRO A 431 -6.90 -10.53 13.38
CA PRO A 431 -6.84 -11.87 13.96
C PRO A 431 -5.47 -12.52 13.82
N PHE A 432 -5.18 -13.51 14.67
CA PHE A 432 -4.04 -14.41 14.51
C PHE A 432 -4.53 -15.84 14.33
N ASN A 433 -4.08 -16.50 13.26
CA ASN A 433 -4.29 -17.93 13.09
C ASN A 433 -3.28 -18.70 13.93
N LYS A 434 -3.64 -18.92 15.20
CA LYS A 434 -2.80 -19.58 16.21
C LYS A 434 -2.33 -20.96 15.76
N GLU A 435 -3.20 -21.73 15.13
CA GLU A 435 -2.89 -23.09 14.68
C GLU A 435 -1.84 -23.09 13.58
N SER A 436 -2.06 -22.34 12.49
CA SER A 436 -1.12 -22.31 11.36
C SER A 436 0.21 -21.64 11.72
N ARG A 437 0.19 -20.59 12.57
CA ARG A 437 1.43 -19.99 13.08
C ARG A 437 2.23 -20.99 13.93
N ALA A 438 1.56 -21.77 14.79
CA ALA A 438 2.21 -22.81 15.56
C ALA A 438 2.76 -23.96 14.69
N GLN A 439 2.08 -24.33 13.60
CA GLN A 439 2.59 -25.29 12.62
C GLN A 439 3.87 -24.78 11.93
N ALA A 440 4.00 -23.47 11.72
CA ALA A 440 5.23 -22.84 11.24
C ALA A 440 6.32 -22.69 12.32
N GLY A 441 6.04 -23.08 13.57
CA GLY A 441 6.92 -22.92 14.73
C GLY A 441 6.84 -21.56 15.44
N MET A 442 6.00 -20.63 14.95
CA MET A 442 5.83 -19.31 15.54
C MET A 442 4.77 -19.34 16.65
N THR A 443 5.22 -19.62 17.87
CA THR A 443 4.40 -19.65 19.10
C THR A 443 3.86 -18.26 19.49
N GLU A 444 2.91 -18.24 20.43
CA GLU A 444 2.21 -17.00 20.85
C GLU A 444 3.15 -15.93 21.43
N GLU A 445 4.28 -16.32 22.02
CA GLU A 445 5.27 -15.40 22.60
C GLU A 445 5.91 -14.47 21.56
N TRP A 446 5.94 -14.88 20.29
CA TRP A 446 6.49 -14.05 19.21
C TRP A 446 5.61 -12.83 18.94
N TYR A 447 4.29 -12.98 18.96
CA TYR A 447 3.38 -11.95 18.43
C TYR A 447 2.35 -11.41 19.41
N LEU A 448 1.94 -12.14 20.44
CA LEU A 448 0.97 -11.62 21.42
C LEU A 448 1.48 -10.44 22.24
N PRO A 449 2.75 -10.39 22.68
CA PRO A 449 3.30 -9.22 23.37
C PRO A 449 3.30 -7.95 22.52
N LEU A 450 3.22 -8.10 21.19
CA LEU A 450 3.16 -7.00 20.25
C LEU A 450 1.71 -6.56 19.95
N VAL A 451 0.70 -7.08 20.63
CA VAL A 451 -0.69 -6.64 20.43
C VAL A 451 -0.96 -5.39 21.25
N LYS A 452 -1.75 -4.46 20.69
CA LYS A 452 -2.21 -3.29 21.45
C LYS A 452 -2.93 -3.76 22.72
N PRO A 453 -2.55 -3.30 23.93
CA PRO A 453 -3.27 -3.65 25.15
C PRO A 453 -4.76 -3.31 25.00
N ALA A 454 -5.63 -4.17 25.54
CA ALA A 454 -7.06 -3.85 25.63
C ALA A 454 -7.20 -2.60 26.51
N SER A 455 -7.69 -1.52 25.90
CA SER A 455 -7.98 -0.24 26.55
C SER A 455 -9.20 -0.31 27.45
#